data_AF-A0A8B6FAN8-F1
#
_entry.id   AF-A0A8B6FAN8-F1
#
_cell.length_a   1.000
_cell.length_b   1.000
_cell.length_c   1.000
_cell.angle_alpha   90.00
_cell.angle_beta   90.00
_cell.angle_gamma   90.00
#
_symmetry.space_group_name_H-M   'P 1'
#
loop_
_entity.id
_entity.type
_entity.pdbx_description
1 polymer ?
#
loop_
_entity_poly.entity_id
_entity_poly.type
_entity_poly.pdbx_seq_one_letter_code
_entity_poly.pdbx_strand_id
1 'polypeptide(L)' 'MLSDGGNLHAEIMQNHQVIGLNHGNSLYDSGTINVVMSCKQGELVFVRHQAGRGAQKIHGYGYTAFSGFLIY' A
#
# COMPACT_ATOMS: atom_id res chain seq x y z
N MET A 1 0.98 3.67 -29.28
CA MET A 1 1.44 4.05 -27.93
C MET A 1 1.07 2.91 -27.00
N LEU A 2 2.05 2.11 -26.59
CA LEU A 2 1.84 1.08 -25.59
C LEU A 2 1.59 1.77 -24.25
N SER A 3 0.51 1.36 -23.60
CA SER A 3 0.06 1.86 -22.31
C SER A 3 1.18 1.80 -21.28
N ASP A 4 1.56 2.94 -20.72
CA ASP A 4 2.29 2.99 -19.45
C ASP A 4 1.43 2.31 -18.40
N GLY A 5 1.63 1.02 -18.27
CA GLY A 5 1.18 0.27 -17.13
C GLY A 5 1.90 0.85 -15.92
N GLY A 6 1.20 1.69 -15.15
CA GLY A 6 1.79 2.36 -14.00
C GLY A 6 2.06 1.36 -12.89
N ASN A 7 3.31 1.25 -12.46
CA ASN A 7 3.67 0.47 -11.27
C ASN A 7 2.96 1.04 -10.04
N LEU A 8 2.39 0.15 -9.23
CA LEU A 8 1.82 0.45 -7.93
C LEU A 8 2.95 0.42 -6.90
N HIS A 9 3.22 1.56 -6.27
CA HIS A 9 4.10 1.66 -5.11
C HIS A 9 3.30 2.12 -3.91
N ALA A 10 3.24 1.29 -2.88
CA ALA A 10 2.54 1.58 -1.63
C ALA A 10 3.45 1.33 -0.43
N GLU A 11 3.21 2.06 0.65
CA GLU A 11 3.98 1.98 1.88
C GLU A 11 3.04 1.76 3.04
N ILE A 12 3.43 0.91 3.99
CA ILE A 12 2.80 0.91 5.31
C ILE A 12 3.52 1.96 6.15
N MET A 13 2.74 2.88 6.71
CA MET A 13 3.21 3.96 7.55
C MET A 13 2.83 3.69 9.01
N GLN A 14 3.74 3.97 9.93
CA GLN A 14 3.47 4.17 11.36
C GLN A 14 3.82 5.61 11.71
N ASN A 15 2.81 6.43 11.98
CA ASN A 15 2.93 7.88 12.06
C ASN A 15 3.63 8.46 10.82
N HIS A 16 4.89 8.90 10.97
CA HIS A 16 5.69 9.50 9.89
C HIS A 16 6.80 8.55 9.38
N GLN A 17 6.87 7.32 9.87
CA GLN A 17 7.89 6.35 9.48
C GLN A 17 7.33 5.30 8.51
N VAL A 18 8.15 4.95 7.52
CA VAL A 18 7.87 3.84 6.61
C VAL A 18 8.30 2.54 7.29
N ILE A 19 7.37 1.61 7.44
CA ILE A 19 7.61 0.31 8.09
C ILE A 19 7.46 -0.87 7.13
N GLY A 20 6.93 -0.63 5.93
CA GLY A 20 6.81 -1.64 4.90
C GLY A 20 6.71 -1.01 3.51
N LEU A 21 7.30 -1.67 2.52
CA LEU A 21 7.25 -1.29 1.11
C LEU A 21 6.53 -2.37 0.31
N ASN A 22 5.57 -1.96 -0.51
CA ASN A 22 4.80 -2.83 -1.38
C ASN A 22 4.93 -2.35 -2.83
N HIS A 23 5.10 -3.30 -3.74
CA HIS A 23 5.18 -3.04 -5.17
C HIS A 23 4.31 -4.03 -5.93
N GLY A 24 3.53 -3.52 -6.90
CA GLY A 24 2.77 -4.33 -7.83
C GLY A 24 2.91 -3.80 -9.26
N ASN A 25 3.11 -4.69 -10.23
CA ASN A 25 3.12 -4.32 -11.63
C ASN A 25 1.70 -4.17 -12.22
N SER A 26 1.53 -3.13 -13.01
CA SER A 26 0.32 -2.63 -13.67
C SER A 26 -0.57 -3.59 -14.47
N LEU A 27 -0.10 -4.78 -14.84
CA LEU A 27 -0.83 -5.60 -15.81
C LEU A 27 -1.92 -6.43 -15.14
N TYR A 28 -1.62 -7.18 -14.07
CA TYR A 28 -2.58 -7.90 -13.21
C TYR A 28 -1.90 -8.34 -11.90
N ASP A 29 -0.84 -7.65 -11.49
CA ASP A 29 0.00 -8.09 -10.38
C ASP A 29 -0.56 -7.59 -9.04
N SER A 30 -0.47 -8.43 -8.02
CA SER A 30 -0.90 -8.09 -6.67
C SER A 30 0.33 -7.89 -5.79
N GLY A 31 0.61 -6.64 -5.42
CA GLY A 31 1.56 -6.37 -4.35
C GLY A 31 0.93 -6.67 -2.99
N THR A 32 1.52 -7.58 -2.21
CA THR A 32 1.10 -7.89 -0.84
C THR A 32 2.27 -7.72 0.12
N ILE A 33 2.00 -7.11 1.28
CA ILE A 33 2.96 -7.00 2.37
C ILE A 33 2.25 -7.23 3.71
N ASN A 34 2.95 -7.89 4.63
CA ASN A 34 2.55 -8.04 6.03
C ASN A 34 3.65 -7.49 6.92
N VAL A 35 3.29 -6.81 8.01
CA VAL A 35 4.23 -6.26 8.98
C VAL A 35 3.74 -6.57 10.39
N VAL A 36 4.65 -6.98 11.25
CA VAL A 36 4.43 -7.04 12.70
C VAL A 36 5.19 -5.87 13.32
N MET A 37 4.49 -5.02 14.06
CA MET A 37 5.05 -3.82 14.68
C MET A 37 4.54 -3.65 16.10
N SER A 38 5.30 -2.92 16.93
CA SER A 38 4.82 -2.45 18.22
C SER A 38 4.06 -1.13 18.03
N CYS A 39 2.85 -1.04 18.58
CA CYS A 39 2.05 0.19 18.55
C CYS A 39 1.84 0.71 19.97
N LYS A 40 2.02 2.01 20.16
CA LYS A 40 1.60 2.73 21.37
C LYS A 40 0.21 3.32 21.18
N GLN A 41 -0.48 3.57 22.30
CA GLN A 41 -1.76 4.26 22.28
C GLN A 41 -1.63 5.61 21.57
N GLY A 42 -2.51 5.85 20.59
CA GLY A 42 -2.54 7.08 19.81
C GLY A 42 -1.67 7.09 18.55
N GLU A 43 -0.89 6.04 18.29
CA GLU A 43 -0.16 5.92 17.02
C GLU A 43 -1.08 5.57 15.86
N LEU A 44 -0.75 6.11 14.68
CA LEU A 44 -1.52 5.94 13.46
C LEU A 44 -0.82 4.94 12.54
N VAL A 45 -1.60 3.99 12.02
CA VAL A 45 -1.14 3.06 10.98
C VAL A 45 -2.03 3.22 9.75
N PHE A 46 -1.41 3.48 8.60
CA PHE A 46 -2.13 3.66 7.35
C PHE A 46 -1.26 3.27 6.15
N VAL A 47 -1.91 3.07 5.00
CA VAL A 47 -1.22 2.83 3.73
C VAL A 47 -1.07 4.15 2.99
N ARG A 48 0.15 4.47 2.57
CA ARG A 48 0.45 5.62 1.71
C ARG A 48 0.79 5.14 0.31
N HIS A 49 0.09 5.67 -0.68
CA HIS A 49 0.44 5.45 -2.08
C HIS A 49 1.48 6.47 -2.54
N GLN A 50 2.54 6.04 -3.22
CA GLN A 50 3.61 6.93 -3.69
C GLN A 50 3.35 7.56 -5.06
N ALA A 51 2.46 7.02 -5.89
CA ALA A 51 2.17 7.66 -7.18
C ALA A 51 1.31 8.92 -6.99
N GLY A 52 1.53 9.92 -7.85
CA GLY A 52 0.80 11.19 -7.83
C GLY A 52 -0.72 11.05 -7.95
N ARG A 53 -1.46 12.10 -7.55
CA ARG A 53 -2.92 12.16 -7.71
C ARG A 53 -3.30 11.81 -9.17
N GLY A 54 -4.11 10.75 -9.35
CA GLY A 54 -4.54 10.28 -10.68
C GLY A 54 -3.64 9.25 -11.35
N ALA A 55 -2.45 8.95 -10.80
CA ALA A 55 -1.58 7.88 -11.27
C ALA A 55 -1.95 6.51 -10.69
N GLN A 56 -2.91 6.45 -9.76
CA GLN A 56 -3.57 5.21 -9.41
C GLN A 56 -4.43 4.75 -10.59
N LYS A 57 -3.83 3.93 -11.45
CA LYS A 57 -4.57 3.05 -12.35
C LYS A 57 -4.95 1.79 -11.57
N ILE A 58 -5.74 1.95 -10.51
CA ILE A 58 -6.56 0.83 -10.04
C ILE A 58 -7.54 0.61 -11.19
N HIS A 59 -7.17 -0.26 -12.12
CA HIS A 59 -7.94 -0.53 -13.32
C HIS A 59 -9.30 -1.14 -12.91
N GLY A 60 -10.37 -0.34 -12.99
CA GLY A 60 -11.72 -0.82 -12.65
C GLY A 60 -11.91 -1.15 -11.16
N TYR A 61 -12.83 -2.07 -10.85
CA TYR A 61 -13.20 -2.57 -9.51
C TYR A 61 -12.04 -3.27 -8.73
N GLY A 62 -10.78 -2.86 -8.91
CA GLY A 62 -9.60 -3.46 -8.30
C GLY A 62 -9.72 -3.55 -6.78
N TYR A 63 -9.83 -4.77 -6.28
CA TYR A 63 -9.99 -5.08 -4.87
C TYR A 63 -8.68 -4.78 -4.14
N THR A 64 -8.71 -3.85 -3.19
CA THR A 64 -7.60 -3.57 -2.26
C THR A 64 -8.06 -3.90 -0.85
N ALA A 65 -7.25 -4.65 -0.10
CA ALA A 65 -7.52 -4.99 1.28
C ALA A 65 -6.45 -4.43 2.21
N PHE A 66 -6.88 -3.91 3.35
CA PHE A 66 -6.01 -3.52 4.46
C PHE A 66 -6.69 -3.91 5.77
N SER A 67 -6.00 -4.70 6.58
CA SER A 67 -6.52 -5.23 7.84
C SER A 67 -5.39 -5.42 8.85
N GLY A 68 -5.72 -5.36 10.14
CA GLY A 68 -4.79 -5.63 11.23
C GLY A 68 -5.52 -6.06 12.49
N PHE A 69 -4.79 -6.68 13.40
CA PHE A 69 -5.30 -7.12 14.71
C PHE A 69 -4.19 -7.03 15.77
N LEU A 70 -4.59 -6.96 17.04
CA LEU A 70 -3.66 -6.97 18.18
C LEU A 70 -3.24 -8.41 18.48
N ILE A 71 -1.93 -8.68 18.55
CA ILE A 71 -1.39 -10.02 18.78
C ILE A 71 -1.22 -10.31 20.28
N TYR A 72 -0.67 -9.36 21.05
CA TYR A 72 -0.45 -9.45 22.49
C TYR A 72 -0.18 -8.07 23.10
#